data_AF-A0A535BW96-F1
#
_entry.id   AF-A0A535BW96-F1
#
_cell.length_a   1.000
_cell.length_b   1.000
_cell.length_c   1.000
_cell.angle_alpha   90.00
_cell.angle_beta   90.00
_cell.angle_gamma   90.00
#
_symmetry.space_group_name_H-M   'P 1'
#
loop_
_entity.id
_entity.type
_entity.pdbx_description
1 polymer ?
#
loop_
_entity_poly.entity_id
_entity_poly.type
_entity_poly.pdbx_seq_one_letter_code
_entity_poly.pdbx_strand_id
1 'polypeptide(L)'
;MTIDERDLALAREHPRGTERRTLLPYREALNDVAAYARLGERDRDVIVRWAEVRRRLAETHELDHDPANLADPLLPYARLRAHVVAGECRAAGRSTCDDPGGDLVAAVRAIRG
;
A
#
# COMPACT_ATOMS: atom_id res chain seq x y z
N MET A 1 2.97 -11.74 -6.12
CA MET A 1 4.03 -10.85 -5.62
C MET A 1 4.65 -11.42 -4.34
N THR A 2 5.96 -11.29 -4.17
CA THR A 2 6.70 -11.66 -2.94
C THR A 2 7.54 -10.46 -2.53
N ILE A 3 7.53 -10.07 -1.25
CA ILE A 3 8.34 -8.97 -0.71
C ILE A 3 9.58 -9.58 -0.06
N ASP A 4 10.75 -9.26 -0.62
CA ASP A 4 12.02 -9.82 -0.20
C ASP A 4 12.75 -8.91 0.81
N GLU A 5 13.84 -9.42 1.38
CA GLU A 5 14.67 -8.67 2.34
C GLU A 5 15.33 -7.44 1.71
N ARG A 6 15.54 -7.45 0.39
CA ARG A 6 16.14 -6.32 -0.34
C ARG A 6 15.18 -5.15 -0.39
N ASP A 7 13.88 -5.39 -0.57
CA ASP A 7 12.85 -4.36 -0.49
C ASP A 7 12.79 -3.72 0.89
N LEU A 8 12.88 -4.53 1.93
CA LEU A 8 12.89 -4.06 3.32
C LEU A 8 14.17 -3.27 3.62
N ALA A 9 15.33 -3.74 3.14
CA ALA A 9 16.60 -3.05 3.32
C ALA A 9 16.62 -1.69 2.60
N LEU A 10 16.17 -1.62 1.35
CA LEU A 10 16.09 -0.36 0.58
C LEU A 10 15.11 0.64 1.20
N ALA A 11 13.95 0.15 1.67
CA ALA A 11 13.01 0.96 2.41
C ALA A 11 13.54 1.36 3.79
N ARG A 12 14.47 0.62 4.40
CA ARG A 12 15.10 1.01 5.67
C ARG A 12 16.21 2.03 5.50
N GLU A 13 17.02 1.91 4.44
CA GLU A 13 18.13 2.83 4.16
C GLU A 13 17.65 4.20 3.67
N HIS A 14 16.61 4.21 2.84
CA HIS A 14 16.03 5.44 2.29
C HIS A 14 14.49 5.40 2.28
N PRO A 15 13.83 5.27 3.46
CA PRO A 15 12.38 5.06 3.55
C PRO A 15 11.61 6.10 2.76
N ARG A 16 11.99 7.36 2.93
CA ARG A 16 11.25 8.52 2.43
C ARG A 16 11.47 8.76 0.94
N GLY A 17 12.72 8.66 0.47
CA GLY A 17 13.08 8.98 -0.91
C GLY A 17 12.63 7.92 -1.90
N THR A 18 12.76 6.65 -1.52
CA THR A 18 12.34 5.53 -2.37
C THR A 18 10.82 5.46 -2.42
N GLU A 19 10.13 5.55 -1.27
CA GLU A 19 8.67 5.53 -1.22
C GLU A 19 8.06 6.68 -2.02
N ARG A 20 8.49 7.92 -1.77
CA ARG A 20 7.97 9.10 -2.46
C ARG A 20 8.17 8.98 -3.97
N ARG A 21 9.35 8.56 -4.43
CA ARG A 21 9.63 8.42 -5.87
C ARG A 21 8.78 7.32 -6.51
N THR A 22 8.53 6.22 -5.80
CA THR A 22 7.71 5.13 -6.32
C THR A 22 6.21 5.44 -6.29
N LEU A 23 5.72 6.12 -5.25
CA LEU A 23 4.29 6.35 -5.05
C LEU A 23 3.77 7.66 -5.65
N LEU A 24 4.63 8.65 -5.89
CA LEU A 24 4.23 9.93 -6.49
C LEU A 24 3.48 9.79 -7.84
N PRO A 25 3.89 8.90 -8.77
CA PRO A 25 3.13 8.67 -10.01
C PRO A 25 1.69 8.19 -9.77
N TYR A 26 1.42 7.57 -8.63
CA TYR A 26 0.12 7.01 -8.26
C TYR A 26 -0.69 7.93 -7.35
N ARG A 27 -0.32 9.21 -7.22
CA ARG A 27 -0.96 10.16 -6.29
C ARG A 27 -2.48 10.21 -6.44
N GLU A 28 -3.01 10.23 -7.66
CA GLU A 28 -4.47 10.20 -7.88
C GLU A 28 -5.10 8.93 -7.31
N ALA A 29 -4.54 7.77 -7.65
CA ALA A 29 -4.98 6.47 -7.15
C ALA A 29 -4.86 6.33 -5.63
N LEU A 30 -3.90 6.98 -4.99
CA LEU A 30 -3.77 7.00 -3.53
C LEU A 30 -4.82 7.87 -2.84
N ASN A 31 -5.48 8.78 -3.57
CA ASN A 31 -6.52 9.67 -3.03
C ASN A 31 -7.94 9.27 -3.46
N ASP A 32 -8.10 8.47 -4.51
CA ASP A 32 -9.40 8.04 -5.02
C ASP A 32 -9.42 6.52 -5.29
N VAL A 33 -10.31 5.81 -4.58
CA VAL A 33 -10.55 4.36 -4.73
C VAL A 33 -11.00 4.01 -6.15
N ALA A 34 -11.77 4.88 -6.82
CA ALA A 34 -12.17 4.66 -8.20
C ALA A 34 -10.98 4.81 -9.16
N ALA A 35 -10.10 5.78 -8.94
CA ALA A 35 -8.85 5.93 -9.69
C ALA A 35 -7.92 4.72 -9.48
N TYR A 36 -7.78 4.25 -8.25
CA TYR A 36 -7.07 3.02 -7.94
C TYR A 36 -7.61 1.82 -8.73
N ALA A 37 -8.93 1.61 -8.71
CA ALA A 37 -9.56 0.46 -9.36
C ALA A 37 -9.42 0.46 -10.90
N ARG A 38 -9.20 1.64 -11.51
CA ARG A 38 -8.93 1.78 -12.95
C ARG A 38 -7.51 1.42 -13.36
N LEU A 39 -6.56 1.38 -12.42
CA LEU A 39 -5.17 1.02 -12.71
C LEU A 39 -5.06 -0.42 -13.20
N GLY A 40 -4.07 -0.69 -14.05
CA GLY A 40 -3.69 -2.06 -14.39
C GLY A 40 -3.14 -2.80 -13.18
N GLU A 41 -3.26 -4.13 -13.17
CA GLU A 41 -2.85 -4.95 -12.01
C GLU A 41 -1.40 -4.71 -11.58
N ARG A 42 -0.48 -4.56 -12.54
CA ARG A 42 0.93 -4.26 -12.27
C ARG A 42 1.14 -2.97 -11.48
N ASP A 43 0.37 -1.93 -11.78
CA ASP A 43 0.44 -0.65 -11.08
C ASP A 43 -0.19 -0.75 -9.68
N ARG A 44 -1.29 -1.48 -9.55
CA ARG A 44 -1.88 -1.76 -8.22
C ARG A 44 -0.92 -2.55 -7.34
N ASP A 45 -0.21 -3.52 -7.90
CA ASP A 45 0.80 -4.32 -7.20
C ASP A 45 1.93 -3.46 -6.62
N VAL A 46 2.34 -2.38 -7.30
CA VAL A 46 3.33 -1.44 -6.76
C VAL A 46 2.83 -0.80 -5.46
N ILE A 47 1.55 -0.39 -5.43
CA ILE A 47 0.92 0.21 -4.25
C ILE A 47 0.76 -0.83 -3.14
N VAL A 48 0.30 -2.04 -3.47
CA VAL A 48 0.18 -3.17 -2.51
C VAL A 48 1.53 -3.50 -1.89
N ARG A 49 2.60 -3.52 -2.68
CA ARG A 49 3.97 -3.80 -2.20
C ARG A 49 4.39 -2.79 -1.15
N TRP A 50 4.23 -1.51 -1.43
CA TRP A 50 4.60 -0.45 -0.49
C TRP A 50 3.76 -0.44 0.77
N ALA A 51 2.45 -0.72 0.66
CA ALA A 51 1.58 -0.85 1.82
C ALA A 51 2.02 -2.01 2.74
N GLU A 52 2.40 -3.16 2.20
CA GLU A 52 2.93 -4.29 2.99
C GLU A 52 4.33 -4.01 3.56
N VAL A 53 5.22 -3.34 2.81
CA VAL A 53 6.51 -2.86 3.33
C VAL A 53 6.28 -1.98 4.57
N ARG A 54 5.33 -1.03 4.50
CA ARG A 54 4.97 -0.19 5.64
C ARG A 54 4.43 -0.98 6.83
N ARG A 55 3.57 -1.99 6.61
CA ARG A 55 3.09 -2.87 7.68
C ARG A 55 4.26 -3.48 8.45
N ARG A 56 5.18 -4.11 7.72
CA ARG A 56 6.33 -4.79 8.30
C ARG A 56 7.24 -3.80 9.03
N LEU A 57 7.49 -2.62 8.46
CA LEU A 57 8.28 -1.59 9.13
C LEU A 57 7.60 -1.06 10.40
N ALA A 58 6.28 -0.87 10.39
CA ALA A 58 5.52 -0.43 11.56
C ALA A 58 5.57 -1.45 12.69
N GLU A 59 5.41 -2.75 12.38
CA GLU A 59 5.50 -3.84 13.37
C GLU A 59 6.90 -3.99 13.98
N THR A 60 7.94 -3.59 13.26
CA THR A 60 9.33 -3.80 13.67
C THR A 60 9.98 -2.55 14.29
N HIS A 61 9.48 -1.35 13.98
CA HIS A 61 10.20 -0.09 14.23
C HIS A 61 9.31 1.12 14.65
N GLU A 62 8.01 0.97 14.93
CA GLU A 62 7.12 2.03 15.43
C GLU A 62 7.09 3.33 14.57
N LEU A 63 7.23 3.19 13.25
CA LEU A 63 7.48 4.30 12.30
C LEU A 63 6.27 5.21 11.95
N ASP A 64 5.09 5.04 12.55
CA ASP A 64 3.84 5.57 11.97
C ASP A 64 3.44 7.01 12.39
N HIS A 65 4.28 7.74 13.15
CA HIS A 65 3.96 9.11 13.61
C HIS A 65 5.16 10.09 13.57
N ASP A 66 5.58 10.53 12.37
CA ASP A 66 6.41 11.73 12.22
C ASP A 66 5.59 12.90 11.63
N PRO A 67 5.28 13.96 12.40
CA PRO A 67 4.55 15.14 11.93
C PRO A 67 5.38 16.07 11.03
N ALA A 68 6.71 15.90 10.93
CA ALA A 68 7.57 16.61 9.97
C ALA A 68 7.59 15.95 8.58
N ASN A 69 6.66 15.01 8.33
CA ASN A 69 6.43 14.37 7.04
C ASN A 69 5.99 15.40 5.98
N LEU A 70 6.96 15.95 5.24
CA LEU A 70 6.72 16.75 4.03
C LEU A 70 6.33 15.87 2.80
N ALA A 71 5.70 14.72 3.03
CA ALA A 71 5.11 13.85 2.01
C ALA A 71 3.61 13.71 2.29
N ASP A 72 2.88 14.78 1.99
CA ASP A 72 1.45 14.90 2.20
C ASP A 72 0.65 14.34 0.99
N PRO A 73 -0.33 13.42 1.18
CA PRO A 73 -0.60 12.62 2.37
C PRO A 73 -0.27 11.14 2.12
N LEU A 74 0.83 10.64 2.68
CA LEU A 74 0.94 9.20 2.93
C LEU A 74 0.00 8.87 4.08
N LEU A 75 -1.16 8.29 3.75
CA LEU A 75 -2.16 7.79 4.68
C LEU A 75 -1.47 6.97 5.80
N PRO A 76 -1.90 7.05 7.09
CA PRO A 76 -1.48 6.08 8.11
C PRO A 76 -1.66 4.65 7.62
N TYR A 77 -0.84 3.70 8.08
CA TYR A 77 -0.85 2.33 7.51
C TYR A 77 -2.27 1.75 7.44
N ALA A 78 -3.04 1.86 8.53
CA ALA A 78 -4.42 1.37 8.59
C ALA A 78 -5.32 1.98 7.50
N ARG A 79 -5.15 3.27 7.20
CA ARG A 79 -5.91 3.96 6.17
C ARG A 79 -5.44 3.60 4.76
N LEU A 80 -4.14 3.41 4.56
CA LEU A 80 -3.59 2.90 3.30
C LEU A 80 -4.09 1.47 3.02
N ARG A 81 -4.11 0.61 4.04
CA ARG A 81 -4.64 -0.75 3.95
C ARG A 81 -6.11 -0.75 3.54
N ALA A 82 -6.96 -0.01 4.26
CA ALA A 82 -8.37 0.09 3.95
C ALA A 82 -8.61 0.60 2.52
N HIS A 83 -7.81 1.58 2.07
CA HIS A 83 -7.87 2.10 0.71
C HIS A 83 -7.52 1.05 -0.34
N VAL A 84 -6.43 0.31 -0.14
CA VAL A 84 -6.01 -0.79 -1.04
C VAL A 84 -7.08 -1.87 -1.12
N VAL A 85 -7.62 -2.32 0.03
CA VAL A 85 -8.69 -3.33 0.07
C VAL A 85 -9.91 -2.84 -0.70
N ALA A 86 -10.41 -1.64 -0.41
CA ALA A 86 -11.57 -1.07 -1.10
C ALA A 86 -11.34 -0.95 -2.62
N GLY A 87 -10.13 -0.55 -3.01
CA GLY A 87 -9.72 -0.44 -4.40
C GLY A 87 -9.67 -1.79 -5.13
N GLU A 88 -9.09 -2.81 -4.51
CA GLU A 88 -9.04 -4.18 -5.07
C GLU A 88 -10.43 -4.81 -5.15
N CYS A 89 -11.29 -4.60 -4.15
CA CYS A 89 -12.68 -5.03 -4.21
C CYS A 89 -13.41 -4.43 -5.41
N ARG A 90 -13.26 -3.12 -5.59
CA ARG A 90 -13.87 -2.41 -6.70
C ARG A 90 -13.31 -2.88 -8.05
N ALA A 91 -11.99 -3.10 -8.14
CA ALA A 91 -11.36 -3.65 -9.35
C ALA A 91 -11.88 -5.07 -9.68
N ALA A 92 -12.17 -5.87 -8.66
CA ALA A 92 -12.79 -7.18 -8.79
C ALA A 92 -14.32 -7.14 -9.03
N GLY A 93 -14.91 -5.96 -9.20
CA GLY A 93 -16.35 -5.78 -9.41
C GLY A 93 -17.21 -6.06 -8.18
N ARG A 94 -16.62 -6.09 -6.98
CA ARG A 94 -17.29 -6.34 -5.71
C ARG A 94 -17.58 -5.02 -4.98
N SER A 95 -18.71 -4.97 -4.28
CA SER A 95 -19.09 -3.79 -3.47
C SER A 95 -18.29 -3.70 -2.16
N THR A 96 -17.94 -4.84 -1.58
CA THR A 96 -17.15 -4.98 -0.34
C THR A 96 -16.35 -6.28 -0.39
N CYS A 97 -15.26 -6.35 0.36
CA CYS A 97 -14.59 -7.61 0.69
C CYS A 97 -14.16 -7.58 2.15
N ASP A 98 -14.04 -8.76 2.73
CA ASP A 98 -13.51 -8.93 4.07
C ASP A 98 -12.00 -8.66 4.09
N ASP A 99 -11.57 -7.92 5.12
CA ASP A 99 -10.17 -7.70 5.43
C ASP A 99 -9.84 -8.27 6.81
N PRO A 100 -9.26 -9.48 6.91
CA PRO A 100 -8.92 -10.09 8.19
C PRO A 100 -7.72 -9.44 8.89
N GLY A 101 -7.07 -8.44 8.28
CA GLY A 101 -5.79 -7.90 8.75
C GLY A 101 -4.59 -8.77 8.33
N GLY A 102 -3.43 -8.52 8.95
CA GLY A 102 -2.21 -9.31 8.70
C GLY A 102 -1.58 -9.05 7.33
N ASP A 103 -1.10 -10.10 6.66
CA ASP A 103 -0.42 -10.00 5.35
C ASP A 103 -1.36 -9.43 4.28
N LEU A 104 -1.05 -8.22 3.81
CA LEU A 104 -1.86 -7.54 2.80
C LEU A 104 -1.78 -8.22 1.43
N VAL A 105 -0.65 -8.82 1.07
CA VAL A 105 -0.48 -9.53 -0.20
C VAL A 105 -1.37 -10.76 -0.24
N ALA A 106 -1.48 -11.48 0.88
CA ALA A 106 -2.40 -12.61 1.01
C ALA A 106 -3.86 -12.15 0.90
N ALA A 107 -4.25 -11.06 1.57
CA ALA A 107 -5.59 -10.50 1.48
C ALA A 107 -5.96 -10.10 0.04
N VAL A 108 -5.07 -9.39 -0.66
CA VAL A 108 -5.30 -8.99 -2.06
C VAL A 108 -5.43 -10.19 -3.00
N ARG A 109 -4.63 -11.24 -2.81
CA ARG A 109 -4.78 -12.50 -3.57
C ARG A 109 -6.17 -13.11 -3.39
N ALA A 110 -6.67 -13.16 -2.16
CA ALA A 110 -8.01 -13.69 -1.88
C ALA A 110 -9.13 -12.84 -2.51
N ILE A 111 -8.95 -11.52 -2.57
CA ILE A 111 -9.90 -10.62 -3.25
C ILE A 111 -9.94 -10.92 -4.76
N ARG A 112 -8.78 -11.12 -5.39
CA ARG A 112 -8.67 -11.31 -6.84
C ARG A 112 -9.18 -12.69 -7.30
N GLY A 113 -9.04 -13.74 -6.47
CA GLY A 113 -9.49 -15.10 -6.78
C GLY A 113 -8.49 -15.88 -7.61
#